data_AF-A0A674B162-F1
#
_entry.id   AF-A0A674B162-F1
#
_cell.length_a   1.000
_cell.length_b   1.000
_cell.length_c   1.000
_cell.angle_alpha   90.00
_cell.angle_beta   90.00
_cell.angle_gamma   90.00
#
_symmetry.space_group_name_H-M   'P 1'
#
loop_
_entity.id
_entity.type
_entity.pdbx_description
1 polymer ?
#
loop_
_entity_poly.entity_id
_entity_poly.type
_entity_poly.pdbx_seq_one_letter_code
_entity_poly.pdbx_strand_id
1 'polypeptide(L)'
;MAILTIILLVSTAFALGDAIIRPRTPCEDAIDGAVIRPKTPCEDARDAAINGPNGAYIPTCDHHGQYTPKQCSGSTGYCWCVTSTGQKIQGTETPPGTASNCSSKVRVYIHTHSLNVTSCSWFLMCLIVDERCWN
;
A
#
# COMPACT_ATOMS: atom_id res chain seq x y z
N MET A 1 21.30 -7.05 -50.21
CA MET A 1 19.90 -6.71 -50.57
C MET A 1 18.90 -7.32 -49.59
N ALA A 2 18.89 -8.65 -49.36
CA ALA A 2 17.95 -9.30 -48.42
C ALA A 2 18.14 -8.92 -46.93
N ILE A 3 19.36 -8.58 -46.52
CA ILE A 3 19.65 -8.19 -45.11
C ILE A 3 19.06 -6.80 -44.81
N LEU A 4 19.16 -5.87 -45.75
CA LEU A 4 18.59 -4.52 -45.61
C LEU A 4 17.06 -4.55 -45.50
N THR A 5 16.38 -5.44 -46.22
CA THR A 5 14.91 -5.59 -46.14
C THR A 5 14.47 -6.19 -44.82
N ILE A 6 15.22 -7.14 -44.26
CA ILE A 6 14.90 -7.74 -42.95
C ILE A 6 15.01 -6.68 -41.86
N ILE A 7 16.10 -5.90 -41.85
CA ILE A 7 16.32 -4.82 -40.85
C ILE A 7 15.17 -3.81 -40.87
N LEU A 8 14.77 -3.35 -42.06
CA LEU A 8 13.69 -2.39 -42.20
C LEU A 8 12.34 -2.96 -41.73
N LEU A 9 12.06 -4.25 -41.97
CA LEU A 9 10.82 -4.90 -41.52
C LEU A 9 10.74 -5.05 -40.00
N VAL A 10 11.84 -5.41 -39.33
CA VAL A 10 11.85 -5.46 -37.84
C VAL A 10 11.67 -4.05 -37.27
N SER A 11 12.38 -3.05 -37.81
CA SER A 11 12.23 -1.65 -37.36
C SER A 11 10.80 -1.12 -37.49
N THR A 12 10.08 -1.47 -38.56
CA THR A 12 8.67 -1.07 -38.73
C THR A 12 7.71 -1.80 -37.79
N ALA A 13 8.03 -3.03 -37.38
CA ALA A 13 7.21 -3.79 -36.44
C ALA A 13 7.33 -3.27 -35.00
N PHE A 14 8.53 -2.87 -34.58
CA PHE A 14 8.75 -2.24 -33.25
C PHE A 14 8.08 -0.86 -33.15
N ALA A 15 8.07 -0.07 -34.23
CA ALA A 15 7.43 1.25 -34.25
C ALA A 15 5.88 1.22 -34.07
N LEU A 16 5.23 0.09 -34.35
CA LEU A 16 3.78 -0.08 -34.20
C LEU A 16 3.39 -0.83 -32.91
N GLY A 17 4.38 -1.32 -32.14
CA GLY A 17 4.16 -2.17 -30.97
C GLY A 17 4.08 -1.46 -29.61
N ASP A 18 4.51 -0.19 -29.50
CA ASP A 18 4.79 0.41 -28.19
C ASP A 18 3.72 1.41 -27.69
N ALA A 19 2.45 1.21 -28.05
CA ALA A 19 1.35 2.06 -27.60
C ALA A 19 0.37 1.41 -26.60
N ILE A 20 0.55 0.15 -26.19
CA ILE A 20 -0.46 -0.52 -25.35
C ILE A 20 0.22 -1.33 -24.23
N ILE A 21 0.00 -0.86 -23.00
CA ILE A 21 0.53 -1.34 -21.70
C ILE A 21 1.93 -0.83 -21.30
N ARG A 22 2.08 0.49 -21.24
CA ARG A 22 2.84 1.06 -20.12
C ARG A 22 1.99 0.91 -18.86
N PRO A 23 2.44 0.25 -17.78
CA PRO A 23 1.76 0.41 -16.49
C PRO A 23 1.75 1.90 -16.18
N ARG A 24 0.57 2.43 -15.84
CA ARG A 24 0.38 3.83 -15.49
C ARG A 24 1.37 4.18 -14.39
N THR A 25 2.40 4.95 -14.73
CA THR A 25 3.27 5.58 -13.73
C THR A 25 2.38 6.48 -12.89
N PRO A 26 2.48 6.46 -11.54
CA PRO A 26 1.70 7.35 -10.66
C PRO A 26 2.15 8.82 -10.70
N CYS A 27 2.60 9.30 -11.86
CA CYS A 27 3.06 10.65 -12.06
C CYS A 27 2.35 11.20 -13.30
N GLU A 28 1.48 12.18 -13.05
CA GLU A 28 0.88 13.12 -14.00
C GLU A 28 -0.39 12.69 -14.75
N ASP A 29 -1.54 12.87 -14.09
CA ASP A 29 -2.79 13.24 -14.74
C ASP A 29 -3.39 14.45 -14.00
N ALA A 30 -2.91 15.66 -14.33
CA ALA A 30 -3.51 16.90 -13.88
C ALA A 30 -4.61 17.32 -14.86
N ILE A 31 -5.86 17.00 -14.54
CA ILE A 31 -7.02 17.64 -15.13
C ILE A 31 -7.64 18.46 -13.99
N ASP A 32 -7.66 19.79 -14.17
CA ASP A 32 -8.32 20.76 -13.30
C ASP A 32 -7.62 21.16 -11.98
N GLY A 33 -6.32 21.53 -12.02
CA GLY A 33 -5.68 22.30 -10.93
C GLY A 33 -5.60 21.66 -9.53
N ALA A 34 -6.14 20.45 -9.37
CA ALA A 34 -6.06 19.66 -8.16
C ALA A 34 -4.80 18.81 -8.22
N VAL A 35 -3.94 18.95 -7.21
CA VAL A 35 -2.83 18.02 -6.99
C VAL A 35 -3.45 16.64 -6.76
N ILE A 36 -3.45 15.78 -7.79
CA ILE A 36 -3.84 14.37 -7.65
C ILE A 36 -2.69 13.67 -6.92
N ARG A 37 -2.62 13.86 -5.61
CA ARG A 37 -1.80 13.01 -4.74
C ARG A 37 -2.40 11.61 -4.83
N PRO A 38 -1.65 10.59 -5.25
CA PRO A 38 -2.15 9.23 -5.22
C PRO A 38 -2.51 8.92 -3.76
N LYS A 39 -3.77 8.57 -3.53
CA LYS A 39 -4.28 8.26 -2.19
C LYS A 39 -3.54 7.04 -1.67
N THR A 40 -3.26 7.05 -0.37
CA THR A 40 -2.68 5.88 0.29
C THR A 40 -3.76 4.83 0.54
N PRO A 41 -3.36 3.58 0.85
CA PRO A 41 -4.32 2.53 1.23
C PRO A 41 -5.23 2.89 2.41
N CYS A 42 -4.76 3.74 3.34
CA CYS A 42 -5.60 4.22 4.44
C CYS A 42 -6.60 5.26 3.97
N GLU A 43 -6.16 6.22 3.16
CA GLU A 43 -7.03 7.29 2.63
C GLU A 43 -8.12 6.71 1.73
N ASP A 44 -7.78 5.75 0.87
CA ASP A 44 -8.76 5.04 0.03
C ASP A 44 -9.78 4.27 0.87
N ALA A 45 -9.32 3.53 1.89
CA ALA A 45 -10.22 2.79 2.78
C ALA A 45 -11.14 3.72 3.58
N ARG A 46 -10.62 4.89 4.00
CA ARG A 46 -11.40 5.93 4.67
C ARG A 46 -12.50 6.46 3.76
N ASP A 47 -12.16 6.81 2.54
CA ASP A 47 -13.12 7.38 1.59
C ASP A 47 -14.17 6.34 1.17
N ALA A 48 -13.78 5.07 1.02
CA ALA A 48 -14.70 3.97 0.80
C ALA A 48 -15.65 3.76 2.00
N ALA A 49 -15.15 3.88 3.23
CA ALA A 49 -15.95 3.72 4.44
C ALA A 49 -16.95 4.89 4.64
N ILE A 50 -16.56 6.12 4.29
CA ILE A 50 -17.44 7.30 4.35
C ILE A 50 -18.63 7.15 3.40
N ASN A 51 -18.39 6.63 2.20
CA ASN A 51 -19.43 6.36 1.21
C ASN A 51 -20.11 4.99 1.42
N GLY A 52 -19.74 4.27 2.47
CA GLY A 52 -20.22 2.94 2.79
C GLY A 52 -21.49 2.93 3.65
N PRO A 53 -21.85 1.76 4.18
CA PRO A 53 -23.00 1.62 5.08
C PRO A 53 -22.84 2.46 6.35
N ASN A 54 -23.95 3.05 6.80
CA ASN A 54 -23.99 3.80 8.06
C ASN A 54 -23.54 2.91 9.24
N GLY A 55 -22.62 3.43 10.06
CA GLY A 55 -22.07 2.71 11.21
C GLY A 55 -20.87 1.81 10.87
N ALA A 56 -20.42 1.78 9.61
CA ALA A 56 -19.12 1.23 9.26
C ALA A 56 -17.99 1.95 10.02
N TYR A 57 -16.95 1.20 10.36
CA TYR A 57 -15.74 1.79 10.95
C TYR A 57 -14.97 2.58 9.87
N ILE A 58 -14.63 3.83 10.20
CA ILE A 58 -13.83 4.71 9.34
C ILE A 58 -12.39 4.70 9.85
N PRO A 59 -11.40 4.25 9.06
CA PRO A 59 -10.02 4.23 9.48
C PRO A 59 -9.43 5.63 9.66
N THR A 60 -8.58 5.75 10.68
CA THR A 60 -7.83 6.96 10.98
C THR A 60 -6.43 6.85 10.37
N CYS A 61 -6.07 7.87 9.60
CA CYS A 61 -4.78 7.96 8.91
C CYS A 61 -3.93 9.06 9.53
N ASP A 62 -2.61 8.88 9.55
CA ASP A 62 -1.67 9.91 9.93
C ASP A 62 -1.42 10.92 8.78
N HIS A 63 -0.56 11.90 9.02
CA HIS A 63 -0.20 12.91 8.03
C HIS A 63 0.54 12.37 6.80
N HIS A 64 1.12 11.17 6.88
CA HIS A 64 1.73 10.46 5.76
C HIS A 64 0.72 9.55 5.03
N GLY A 65 -0.54 9.51 5.47
CA GLY A 65 -1.56 8.60 4.96
C GLY A 65 -1.36 7.15 5.40
N GLN A 66 -0.55 6.88 6.42
CA GLN A 66 -0.44 5.53 7.00
C GLN A 66 -1.53 5.31 8.06
N TYR A 67 -1.87 4.05 8.34
CA TYR A 67 -2.80 3.71 9.40
C TYR A 67 -2.23 4.11 10.76
N THR A 68 -2.99 4.87 11.55
CA THR A 68 -2.59 5.12 12.94
C THR A 68 -2.59 3.81 13.72
N PRO A 69 -1.59 3.56 14.60
CA PRO A 69 -1.48 2.27 15.31
C PRO A 69 -2.70 1.91 16.15
N LYS A 70 -3.45 2.91 16.62
CA LYS A 70 -4.73 2.75 17.30
C LYS A 70 -5.85 3.10 16.33
N GLN A 71 -6.86 2.26 16.27
CA GLN A 71 -8.06 2.43 15.47
C GLN A 71 -9.28 2.24 16.36
N CYS A 72 -10.34 3.02 16.14
CA CYS A 72 -11.56 2.97 16.95
C CYS A 72 -12.80 2.97 16.06
N SER A 73 -13.74 2.09 16.35
CA SER A 73 -15.06 2.08 15.74
C SER A 73 -15.92 3.16 16.37
N GLY A 74 -16.36 4.16 15.59
CA GLY A 74 -17.25 5.20 16.08
C GLY A 74 -18.65 4.69 16.46
N SER A 75 -19.10 3.59 15.85
CA SER A 75 -20.44 3.02 16.10
C SER A 75 -20.51 2.17 17.37
N THR A 76 -19.46 1.42 17.68
CA THR A 76 -19.42 0.52 18.84
C THR A 76 -18.58 1.07 20.00
N GLY A 77 -17.72 2.05 19.74
CA GLY A 77 -16.77 2.62 20.70
C GLY A 77 -15.59 1.70 21.05
N TYR A 78 -15.47 0.54 20.40
CA TYR A 78 -14.33 -0.36 20.57
C TYR A 78 -13.10 0.18 19.86
N CYS A 79 -11.94 0.02 20.48
CA CYS A 79 -10.65 0.36 19.87
C CYS A 79 -9.76 -0.88 19.78
N TRP A 80 -8.89 -0.94 18.78
CA TRP A 80 -7.91 -2.01 18.60
C TRP A 80 -6.61 -1.46 18.03
N CYS A 81 -5.56 -2.27 18.08
CA CYS A 81 -4.30 -1.93 17.44
C CYS A 81 -4.24 -2.52 16.03
N VAL A 82 -3.63 -1.77 15.10
CA VAL A 82 -3.39 -2.21 13.72
C VAL A 82 -1.92 -2.14 13.35
N THR A 83 -1.53 -2.89 12.32
CA THR A 83 -0.25 -2.78 11.62
C THR A 83 -0.23 -1.55 10.69
N SER A 84 0.94 -1.24 10.13
CA SER A 84 1.08 -0.19 9.09
C SER A 84 0.23 -0.45 7.85
N THR A 85 -0.16 -1.70 7.60
CA THR A 85 -1.04 -2.13 6.50
C THR A 85 -2.53 -2.08 6.85
N GLY A 86 -2.89 -1.71 8.10
CA GLY A 86 -4.28 -1.64 8.56
C GLY A 86 -4.84 -2.95 9.10
N GLN A 87 -4.02 -3.99 9.29
CA GLN A 87 -4.50 -5.27 9.82
C GLN A 87 -4.68 -5.21 11.33
N LYS A 88 -5.86 -5.61 11.83
CA LYS A 88 -6.17 -5.71 13.27
C LYS A 88 -5.30 -6.78 13.94
N ILE A 89 -4.61 -6.38 15.00
CA ILE A 89 -3.84 -7.28 15.85
C ILE A 89 -4.81 -7.98 16.81
N GLN A 90 -4.88 -9.31 16.75
CA GLN A 90 -5.77 -10.10 17.61
C GLN A 90 -5.42 -9.90 19.11
N GLY A 91 -6.44 -9.86 19.97
CA GLY A 91 -6.26 -9.65 21.41
C GLY A 91 -5.89 -8.22 21.82
N THR A 92 -5.98 -7.24 20.91
CA THR A 92 -5.77 -5.82 21.21
C THR A 92 -7.03 -4.99 21.28
N GLU A 93 -8.19 -5.63 21.07
CA GLU A 93 -9.49 -4.98 21.16
C GLU A 93 -9.83 -4.63 22.61
N THR A 94 -10.18 -3.37 22.83
CA THR A 94 -10.53 -2.81 24.13
C THR A 94 -11.93 -2.21 24.08
N PRO A 95 -12.74 -2.39 25.13
CA PRO A 95 -14.07 -1.80 25.20
C PRO A 95 -14.00 -0.26 25.32
N PRO A 96 -15.12 0.43 25.07
CA PRO A 96 -15.22 1.87 25.25
C PRO A 96 -14.78 2.30 26.66
N GLY A 97 -14.00 3.38 26.77
CA GLY A 97 -13.53 3.91 28.05
C GLY A 97 -12.25 3.26 28.60
N THR A 98 -11.68 2.25 27.91
CA THR A 98 -10.39 1.66 28.28
C THR A 98 -9.25 2.27 27.47
N ALA A 99 -8.15 2.65 28.12
CA ALA A 99 -6.96 3.14 27.45
C ALA A 99 -6.21 1.99 26.74
N SER A 100 -6.09 2.05 25.42
CA SER A 100 -5.30 1.12 24.62
C SER A 100 -3.92 1.71 24.27
N ASN A 101 -2.85 1.06 24.72
CA ASN A 101 -1.47 1.42 24.41
C ASN A 101 -0.97 0.59 23.22
N CYS A 102 -1.02 1.15 22.01
CA CYS A 102 -0.56 0.45 20.79
C CYS A 102 0.95 0.60 20.52
N SER A 103 1.66 1.54 21.16
CA SER A 103 3.12 1.70 20.99
C SER A 103 3.94 0.49 21.42
N SER A 104 3.51 -0.24 22.44
CA SER A 104 4.22 -1.41 22.97
C SER A 104 3.84 -2.72 22.26
N LYS A 105 2.64 -2.79 21.68
CA LYS A 105 2.12 -4.03 21.05
C LYS A 105 2.54 -4.21 19.59
N VAL A 106 2.75 -3.11 18.86
CA VAL A 106 3.29 -3.18 17.48
C VAL A 106 4.71 -3.75 17.49
N ARG A 107 5.53 -3.42 18.49
CA ARG A 107 6.87 -3.99 18.67
C ARG A 107 6.84 -5.51 18.86
N VAL A 108 5.88 -6.03 19.64
CA VAL A 108 5.71 -7.48 19.83
C VAL A 108 5.26 -8.14 18.53
N TYR A 109 4.32 -7.57 17.78
CA TYR A 109 3.85 -8.15 16.51
C TYR A 109 4.95 -8.26 15.45
N ILE A 110 5.83 -7.25 15.33
CA ILE A 110 6.99 -7.29 14.42
C ILE A 110 8.01 -8.37 14.85
N HIS A 111 8.10 -8.64 16.16
CA HIS A 111 8.99 -9.66 16.72
C HIS A 111 8.40 -11.08 16.78
N THR A 112 7.10 -11.27 16.96
CA THR A 112 6.48 -12.59 17.14
C THR A 112 5.83 -13.16 15.87
N HIS A 113 5.60 -12.35 14.83
CA HIS A 113 5.35 -12.87 13.47
C HIS A 113 6.65 -13.16 12.69
N SER A 114 7.81 -12.82 13.25
CA SER A 114 9.13 -13.24 12.78
C SER A 114 9.61 -14.53 13.46
N LEU A 115 8.77 -15.56 13.53
CA LEU A 115 9.32 -16.92 13.50
C LEU A 115 9.79 -17.17 12.06
N ASN A 116 11.05 -16.77 11.82
CA ASN A 116 11.90 -16.81 10.61
C ASN A 116 12.13 -15.49 9.82
N VAL A 117 12.75 -14.49 10.47
CA VAL A 117 13.61 -13.51 9.76
C VAL A 117 15.10 -13.79 10.06
N THR A 118 15.48 -15.06 9.95
CA THR A 118 16.90 -15.50 9.88
C THR A 118 17.17 -16.41 8.68
N SER A 119 16.30 -16.46 7.66
CA SER A 119 16.60 -17.13 6.39
C SER A 119 16.87 -16.14 5.24
N CYS A 120 17.44 -14.97 5.55
CA CYS A 120 18.30 -14.28 4.60
C CYS A 120 19.71 -14.85 4.73
N SER A 121 19.92 -16.10 4.28
CA SER A 121 21.22 -16.51 3.78
C SER A 121 21.14 -17.79 2.96
N TRP A 122 21.58 -17.63 1.70
CA TRP A 122 22.05 -18.63 0.74
C TRP A 122 21.08 -19.07 -0.38
N PHE A 123 21.36 -18.49 -1.57
CA PHE A 123 21.04 -18.87 -2.95
C PHE A 123 19.75 -18.32 -3.62
N LEU A 124 19.98 -17.25 -4.41
CA LEU A 124 19.48 -17.02 -5.77
C LEU A 124 17.96 -16.82 -5.99
N MET A 125 17.44 -15.63 -5.67
CA MET A 125 16.38 -14.93 -6.44
C MET A 125 16.08 -13.55 -5.81
N CYS A 126 17.07 -12.65 -5.85
CA CYS A 126 16.84 -11.21 -5.70
C CYS A 126 16.52 -10.60 -7.06
N LEU A 127 15.26 -10.69 -7.53
CA LEU A 127 14.85 -9.92 -8.71
C LEU A 127 13.47 -9.26 -8.67
N ILE A 128 12.70 -9.28 -7.57
CA ILE A 128 11.43 -8.55 -7.55
C ILE A 128 11.05 -8.05 -6.15
N VAL A 129 11.72 -7.01 -5.65
CA VAL A 129 11.28 -5.91 -4.72
C VAL A 129 12.52 -5.01 -4.58
N ASP A 130 12.59 -3.69 -4.79
CA ASP A 130 11.73 -2.60 -5.27
C ASP A 130 12.74 -1.41 -5.40
N GLU A 131 13.00 -0.90 -6.62
CA GLU A 131 13.88 0.27 -6.82
C GLU A 131 13.07 1.57 -6.84
N ARG A 132 12.29 1.86 -5.79
CA ARG A 132 11.82 3.24 -5.57
C ARG A 132 12.91 4.05 -4.87
N CYS A 133 13.47 4.98 -5.65
CA CYS A 133 14.12 6.20 -5.18
C CYS A 133 15.45 6.02 -4.43
N TRP A 134 16.56 5.93 -5.18
CA TRP A 134 17.76 6.66 -4.75
C TRP A 134 18.48 7.32 -5.92
N ASN A 135 18.43 8.66 -5.88
CA ASN A 135 19.18 9.70 -6.62
C ASN A 135 18.71 10.10 -8.02
#